data_AF-A0A812SJ64-F1
#
_entry.id   AF-A0A812SJ64-F1
#
_cell.length_a   1.000
_cell.length_b   1.000
_cell.length_c   1.000
_cell.angle_alpha   90.00
_cell.angle_beta   90.00
_cell.angle_gamma   90.00
#
_symmetry.space_group_name_H-M   'P 1'
#
loop_
_entity.id
_entity.type
_entity.pdbx_description
1 polymer ?
#
loop_
_entity_poly.entity_id
_entity_poly.type
_entity_poly.pdbx_seq_one_letter_code
_entity_poly.pdbx_strand_id
1 'polypeptide(L)'
;VSRVLEVASRHSDQGRFQEARELLRDKQRKICSAPQTPVFKALNVQLADAEDRMSDQGSWRIGSASVKEAASMHKMQRTTNTMASPSSFCPGVLTTKSLYVSGAQSASIAKSMVPEILRDQAPSLPPPGPATLRVPPTPMANASASASASSSNARGGDGQDGKQAE
;
A
#
# COMPACT_ATOMS: atom_id res chain seq x y z
N VAL A 1 -5.13 8.13 -2.70
CA VAL A 1 -6.60 8.32 -2.67
C VAL A 1 -7.01 9.14 -1.44
N SER A 2 -6.53 8.81 -0.23
CA SER A 2 -6.74 9.62 1.00
C SER A 2 -6.68 11.14 0.81
N ARG A 3 -5.55 11.67 0.33
CA ARG A 3 -5.39 13.12 0.16
C ARG A 3 -6.41 13.76 -0.80
N VAL A 4 -6.76 13.04 -1.86
CA VAL A 4 -7.76 13.48 -2.85
C VAL A 4 -9.14 13.54 -2.20
N LEU A 5 -9.52 12.51 -1.44
CA LEU A 5 -10.79 12.48 -0.70
C LEU A 5 -10.88 13.58 0.36
N GLU A 6 -9.79 13.85 1.10
CA GLU A 6 -9.73 14.95 2.08
C GLU A 6 -9.97 16.31 1.43
N VAL A 7 -9.27 16.59 0.31
CA VAL A 7 -9.40 17.87 -0.40
C VAL A 7 -10.80 18.00 -0.99
N ALA A 8 -11.30 16.97 -1.67
CA ALA A 8 -12.65 16.95 -2.24
C ALA A 8 -13.72 17.16 -1.15
N SER A 9 -13.59 16.49 0.01
CA SER A 9 -14.50 16.69 1.15
C SER A 9 -14.51 18.14 1.63
N ARG A 10 -13.36 18.82 1.65
CA ARG A 10 -13.27 20.24 2.04
C ARG A 10 -13.94 21.16 1.02
N HIS A 11 -13.87 20.86 -0.27
CA HIS A 11 -14.60 21.59 -1.31
C HIS A 11 -16.12 21.40 -1.15
N SER A 12 -16.57 20.15 -0.92
CA SER A 12 -17.98 19.84 -0.65
C SER A 12 -18.52 20.50 0.62
N ASP A 13 -17.72 20.56 1.70
CA ASP A 13 -18.06 21.29 2.93
C ASP A 13 -18.26 22.80 2.69
N GLN A 14 -17.69 23.35 1.63
CA GLN A 14 -17.82 24.75 1.22
C GLN A 14 -18.90 24.96 0.14
N GLY A 15 -19.67 23.93 -0.20
CA GLY A 15 -20.66 23.97 -1.28
C GLY A 15 -20.09 23.89 -2.69
N ARG A 16 -18.78 23.64 -2.84
CA ARG A 16 -18.08 23.59 -4.12
C ARG A 16 -18.05 22.17 -4.69
N PHE A 17 -19.23 21.61 -4.91
CA PHE A 17 -19.42 20.21 -5.31
C PHE A 17 -18.82 19.88 -6.67
N GLN A 18 -18.94 20.80 -7.63
CA GLN A 18 -18.42 20.59 -8.99
C GLN A 18 -16.90 20.41 -8.99
N GLU A 19 -16.18 21.27 -8.27
CA GLU A 19 -14.73 21.20 -8.11
C GLU A 19 -14.30 19.93 -7.39
N ALA A 20 -15.05 19.51 -6.37
CA ALA A 20 -14.81 18.27 -5.64
C ALA A 20 -14.92 17.05 -6.58
N ARG A 21 -15.99 16.98 -7.39
CA ARG A 21 -16.21 15.90 -8.36
C ARG A 21 -15.18 15.87 -9.47
N GLU A 22 -14.80 17.03 -10.00
CA GLU A 22 -13.76 17.13 -11.01
C GLU A 22 -12.43 16.56 -10.48
N LEU A 23 -12.06 16.90 -9.25
CA LEU A 23 -10.87 16.38 -8.60
C LEU A 23 -10.91 14.84 -8.44
N LEU A 24 -12.08 14.27 -8.12
CA LEU A 24 -12.27 12.82 -8.06
C LEU A 24 -12.15 12.17 -9.44
N ARG A 25 -12.80 12.74 -10.46
CA ARG A 25 -12.73 12.25 -11.86
C ARG A 25 -11.31 12.28 -12.40
N ASP A 26 -10.59 13.36 -12.15
CA ASP A 26 -9.18 13.49 -12.52
C ASP A 26 -8.33 12.37 -11.92
N LYS A 27 -8.62 12.02 -10.66
CA LYS A 27 -7.93 10.92 -10.00
C LYS A 27 -8.34 9.56 -10.55
N GLN A 28 -9.62 9.35 -10.86
CA GLN A 28 -10.11 8.14 -11.51
C GLN A 28 -9.46 7.96 -12.88
N ARG A 29 -9.39 9.00 -13.73
CA ARG A 29 -8.71 8.93 -15.03
C ARG A 29 -7.25 8.45 -14.90
N LYS A 30 -6.53 8.99 -13.90
CA LYS A 30 -5.15 8.57 -13.58
C LYS A 30 -5.04 7.13 -13.07
N ILE A 31 -6.07 6.60 -12.43
CA ILE A 31 -6.12 5.20 -11.97
C ILE A 31 -6.49 4.27 -13.12
N CYS A 32 -7.42 4.69 -13.99
CA CYS A 32 -7.79 3.93 -15.19
C CYS A 32 -6.63 3.79 -16.18
N SER A 33 -5.72 4.78 -16.25
CA SER A 33 -4.51 4.68 -17.07
C SER A 33 -3.44 3.73 -16.51
N ALA A 34 -3.58 3.25 -15.28
CA ALA A 34 -2.64 2.33 -14.64
C ALA A 34 -3.04 0.85 -14.88
N PRO A 35 -2.11 -0.10 -14.72
CA PRO A 35 -2.42 -1.53 -14.80
C PRO A 35 -3.57 -1.91 -13.85
N GLN A 36 -4.58 -2.62 -14.37
CA GLN A 36 -5.82 -2.92 -13.65
C GLN A 36 -5.64 -4.07 -12.64
N THR A 37 -4.96 -3.78 -11.53
CA THR A 37 -4.89 -4.69 -10.39
C THR A 37 -6.22 -4.70 -9.62
N PRO A 38 -6.53 -5.76 -8.84
CA PRO A 38 -7.73 -5.79 -7.99
C PRO A 38 -7.84 -4.58 -7.06
N VAL A 39 -6.70 -4.08 -6.56
CA VAL A 39 -6.64 -2.88 -5.72
C VAL A 39 -7.10 -1.64 -6.50
N PHE A 40 -6.63 -1.44 -7.73
CA PHE A 40 -7.06 -0.30 -8.54
C PHE A 40 -8.56 -0.35 -8.89
N LYS A 41 -9.13 -1.55 -9.11
CA LYS A 41 -10.58 -1.72 -9.30
C LYS A 41 -11.36 -1.27 -8.07
N ALA A 42 -10.95 -1.72 -6.87
CA ALA A 42 -11.58 -1.31 -5.61
C ALA A 42 -11.47 0.20 -5.37
N LEU A 43 -10.32 0.80 -5.69
CA LEU A 43 -10.13 2.26 -5.60
C LEU A 43 -11.05 3.04 -6.55
N ASN A 44 -11.27 2.53 -7.77
CA ASN A 44 -12.19 3.16 -8.73
C ASN A 44 -13.64 3.13 -8.24
N VAL A 45 -14.09 2.01 -7.69
CA VAL A 45 -15.44 1.89 -7.09
C VAL A 45 -15.61 2.88 -5.94
N GLN A 46 -14.63 2.97 -5.04
CA GLN A 46 -14.68 3.94 -3.94
C GLN A 46 -14.70 5.39 -4.40
N LEU A 47 -13.93 5.74 -5.45
CA LEU A 47 -13.96 7.08 -6.01
C LEU A 47 -15.29 7.40 -6.70
N ALA A 48 -15.93 6.40 -7.34
CA ALA A 48 -17.24 6.58 -7.97
C ALA A 48 -18.34 6.77 -6.92
N ASP A 49 -18.34 5.97 -5.85
CA ASP A 49 -19.26 6.15 -4.71
C ASP A 49 -19.04 7.51 -4.02
N ALA A 50 -17.79 7.94 -3.85
CA ALA A 50 -17.49 9.26 -3.31
C ALA A 50 -17.95 10.40 -4.25
N GLU A 51 -17.88 10.22 -5.58
CA GLU A 51 -18.39 11.20 -6.54
C GLU A 51 -19.92 11.32 -6.44
N ASP A 52 -20.62 10.20 -6.36
CA ASP A 52 -22.08 10.16 -6.25
C ASP A 52 -22.57 10.86 -4.96
N ARG A 53 -21.89 10.61 -3.84
CA ARG A 53 -22.15 11.30 -2.56
C ARG A 53 -21.80 12.78 -2.58
N MET A 54 -21.01 13.25 -3.54
CA MET A 54 -20.67 14.67 -3.74
C MET A 54 -21.43 15.29 -4.91
N SER A 55 -22.50 14.65 -5.40
CA SER A 55 -23.33 15.17 -6.49
C SER A 55 -24.06 16.45 -6.12
N ASP A 56 -24.64 16.50 -4.92
CA ASP A 56 -25.41 17.61 -4.39
C ASP A 56 -25.28 17.71 -2.85
N GLN A 57 -25.80 18.81 -2.28
CA GLN A 57 -25.72 19.08 -0.84
C GLN A 57 -26.48 18.05 0.01
N GLY A 58 -27.64 17.57 -0.44
CA GLY A 58 -28.43 16.57 0.27
C GLY A 58 -27.68 15.24 0.37
N SER A 59 -27.19 14.77 -0.77
CA SER A 59 -26.34 13.58 -0.88
C SER A 59 -25.06 13.72 -0.03
N TRP A 60 -24.42 14.90 -0.04
CA TRP A 60 -23.23 15.15 0.77
C TRP A 60 -23.51 15.13 2.27
N ARG A 61 -24.62 15.72 2.74
CA ARG A 61 -24.96 15.72 4.17
C ARG A 61 -25.10 14.30 4.73
N ILE A 62 -25.66 13.39 3.95
CA ILE A 62 -25.82 11.98 4.34
C ILE A 62 -24.50 11.21 4.15
N GLY A 63 -23.76 11.47 3.08
CA GLY A 63 -22.58 10.71 2.67
C GLY A 63 -21.24 11.18 3.26
N SER A 64 -21.17 12.39 3.81
CA SER A 64 -19.91 13.04 4.21
C SER A 64 -19.11 12.25 5.25
N ALA A 65 -19.78 11.64 6.22
CA ALA A 65 -19.13 10.83 7.25
C ALA A 65 -18.41 9.63 6.63
N SER A 66 -19.07 8.93 5.71
CA SER A 66 -18.51 7.75 5.02
C SER A 66 -17.29 8.12 4.16
N VAL A 67 -17.36 9.24 3.43
CA VAL A 67 -16.22 9.71 2.64
C VAL A 67 -15.03 10.09 3.53
N LYS A 68 -15.27 10.76 4.65
CA LYS A 68 -14.23 11.14 5.63
C LYS A 68 -13.63 9.91 6.30
N GLU A 69 -14.45 8.91 6.63
CA GLU A 69 -13.99 7.61 7.14
C GLU A 69 -13.12 6.90 6.11
N ALA A 70 -13.55 6.82 4.85
CA ALA A 70 -12.75 6.23 3.78
C ALA A 70 -11.38 6.91 3.66
N ALA A 71 -11.32 8.24 3.73
CA ALA A 71 -10.06 8.97 3.74
C ALA A 71 -9.14 8.56 4.92
N SER A 72 -9.72 8.42 6.12
CA SER A 72 -9.00 7.97 7.33
C SER A 72 -8.50 6.54 7.19
N MET A 73 -9.32 5.61 6.71
CA MET A 73 -8.92 4.21 6.47
C MET A 73 -7.75 4.13 5.50
N HIS A 74 -7.78 4.89 4.39
CA HIS A 74 -6.67 4.96 3.44
C HIS A 74 -5.38 5.50 4.08
N LYS A 75 -5.50 6.45 5.02
CA LYS A 75 -4.36 6.97 5.77
C LYS A 75 -3.78 5.89 6.69
N MET A 76 -4.63 5.18 7.43
CA MET A 76 -4.23 4.08 8.31
C MET A 76 -3.60 2.92 7.55
N GLN A 77 -4.21 2.46 6.46
CA GLN A 77 -3.66 1.38 5.63
C GLN A 77 -2.27 1.72 5.10
N ARG A 78 -2.01 2.99 4.80
CA ARG A 78 -0.68 3.45 4.39
C ARG A 78 0.31 3.39 5.53
N THR A 79 -0.05 3.85 6.73
CA THR A 79 0.85 3.83 7.89
C THR A 79 1.13 2.41 8.40
N THR A 80 0.16 1.50 8.33
CA THR A 80 0.34 0.10 8.75
C THR A 80 1.28 -0.64 7.80
N ASN A 81 1.17 -0.42 6.48
CA ASN A 81 2.08 -1.06 5.52
C ASN A 81 3.53 -0.56 5.62
N THR A 82 3.77 0.69 6.04
CA THR A 82 5.15 1.18 6.27
C THR A 82 5.81 0.50 7.47
N MET A 83 5.04 0.20 8.52
CA MET A 83 5.51 -0.53 9.71
C MET A 83 5.68 -2.03 9.44
N ALA A 84 4.99 -2.57 8.44
CA ALA A 84 5.10 -3.96 7.99
C ALA A 84 6.14 -4.14 6.87
N SER A 85 7.23 -3.37 6.88
CA SER A 85 8.38 -3.70 6.04
C SER A 85 8.95 -5.04 6.51
N PRO A 86 9.01 -6.09 5.67
CA PRO A 86 9.70 -7.31 6.03
C PRO A 86 11.20 -7.03 5.82
N SER A 87 11.85 -6.41 6.81
CA SER A 87 13.28 -6.70 6.95
C SER A 87 13.36 -8.16 7.37
N SER A 88 13.76 -9.00 6.41
CA SER A 88 14.21 -10.35 6.64
C SER A 88 15.06 -10.37 7.91
N PHE A 89 14.71 -11.24 8.88
CA PHE A 89 15.20 -11.31 10.26
C PHE A 89 14.65 -10.26 11.25
N CYS A 90 13.50 -10.57 11.85
CA CYS A 90 13.31 -10.39 13.29
C CYS A 90 12.27 -11.41 13.81
N PRO A 91 12.69 -12.57 14.36
CA PRO A 91 11.82 -13.44 15.13
C PRO A 91 11.58 -12.74 16.48
N GLY A 92 10.63 -11.81 16.48
CA GLY A 92 10.53 -10.87 17.59
C GLY A 92 9.39 -9.92 17.37
N VAL A 93 8.17 -10.45 17.50
CA VAL A 93 7.10 -9.69 18.14
C VAL A 93 7.71 -9.22 19.46
N LEU A 94 8.27 -8.01 19.47
CA LEU A 94 8.73 -7.36 20.68
C LEU A 94 7.47 -7.01 21.46
N THR A 95 6.97 -8.01 22.17
CA THR A 95 6.14 -7.81 23.33
C THR A 95 6.81 -6.73 24.16
N THR A 96 6.04 -5.72 24.53
CA THR A 96 6.47 -4.46 25.17
C THR A 96 7.35 -4.63 26.42
N LYS A 97 7.45 -5.86 26.94
CA LYS A 97 8.33 -6.25 28.04
C LYS A 97 9.79 -6.44 27.64
N SER A 98 10.10 -6.76 26.38
CA SER A 98 11.49 -6.99 25.93
C SER A 98 12.37 -5.73 25.97
N LEU A 99 11.78 -4.54 26.06
CA LEU A 99 12.54 -3.29 26.21
C LEU A 99 13.07 -3.05 27.63
N TYR A 100 12.56 -3.79 28.63
CA TYR A 100 12.92 -3.61 30.04
C TYR A 100 13.76 -4.75 30.61
N VAL A 101 14.05 -5.76 29.79
CA VAL A 101 14.77 -6.97 30.24
C VAL A 101 16.16 -6.95 29.64
N SER A 102 17.17 -6.83 30.50
CA SER A 102 18.58 -6.92 30.09
C SER A 102 18.89 -8.33 29.56
N GLY A 103 19.85 -8.47 28.64
CA GLY A 103 20.21 -9.76 28.04
C GLY A 103 20.51 -10.87 29.07
N ALA A 104 21.03 -10.51 30.25
CA ALA A 104 21.25 -11.45 31.35
C ALA A 104 19.94 -11.98 31.97
N GLN A 105 18.91 -11.14 32.07
CA GLN A 105 17.61 -11.51 32.60
C GLN A 105 16.82 -12.37 31.59
N SER A 106 16.95 -12.09 30.30
CA SER A 106 16.36 -12.90 29.22
C SER A 106 16.87 -14.34 29.24
N ALA A 107 18.17 -14.54 29.52
CA ALA A 107 18.77 -15.87 29.63
C ALA A 107 18.26 -16.67 30.84
N SER A 108 18.00 -16.00 31.98
CA SER A 108 17.44 -16.65 33.17
C SER A 108 15.98 -17.06 32.97
N ILE A 109 15.19 -16.23 32.29
CA ILE A 109 13.79 -16.54 31.96
C ILE A 109 13.72 -17.70 30.96
N ALA A 110 14.58 -17.72 29.95
CA ALA A 110 14.67 -18.83 28.99
C ALA A 110 15.04 -20.17 29.66
N LYS A 111 15.92 -20.15 30.68
CA LYS A 111 16.27 -21.33 31.47
C LYS A 111 15.13 -21.81 32.38
N SER A 112 14.24 -20.92 32.80
CA SER A 112 13.11 -21.23 33.68
C SER A 112 11.89 -21.82 32.95
N MET A 113 11.82 -21.75 31.62
CA MET A 113 10.67 -22.25 30.83
C MET A 113 10.90 -23.59 30.14
N VAL A 114 11.98 -24.30 30.48
CA VAL A 114 12.14 -25.69 30.04
C VAL A 114 11.35 -26.57 31.02
N PRO A 115 10.19 -27.15 30.63
CA PRO A 115 9.56 -28.17 31.43
C PRO A 115 10.53 -29.35 31.57
N GLU A 116 10.87 -29.67 32.81
CA GLU A 116 11.74 -30.75 33.25
C GLU A 116 11.08 -32.12 33.02
N ILE A 117 10.78 -32.47 31.77
CA ILE A 117 10.20 -33.77 31.41
C ILE A 117 10.80 -34.27 30.08
N LEU A 118 12.13 -34.40 29.99
CA LEU A 118 12.84 -35.39 29.16
C LEU A 118 14.35 -35.19 29.30
N ARG A 119 14.95 -35.70 30.39
CA ARG A 119 16.42 -35.72 30.54
C ARG A 119 17.00 -37.11 30.75
N ASP A 120 16.29 -38.13 30.30
CA ASP A 120 16.79 -39.51 30.31
C ASP A 120 16.45 -40.23 28.99
N GLN A 121 17.17 -39.86 27.93
CA GLN A 121 17.58 -40.79 26.88
C GLN A 121 18.54 -40.09 25.93
N ALA A 122 19.83 -40.38 26.11
CA ALA A 122 20.86 -40.13 25.12
C ALA A 122 21.01 -41.36 24.22
N PRO A 123 20.90 -41.20 22.89
CA PRO A 123 21.65 -42.04 21.97
C PRO A 123 22.91 -41.29 21.51
N SER A 124 24.07 -41.90 21.72
CA SER A 124 25.37 -41.42 21.25
C SER A 124 25.38 -41.24 19.73
N LEU A 125 25.59 -40.01 19.27
CA LEU A 125 25.85 -39.73 17.85
C LEU A 125 27.36 -39.80 17.57
N PRO A 126 27.76 -40.41 16.44
CA PRO A 126 29.16 -40.49 16.02
C PRO A 126 29.71 -39.12 15.57
N PRO A 127 31.05 -38.95 15.57
CA PRO A 127 31.69 -37.67 15.29
C PRO A 127 31.49 -37.19 13.84
N PRO A 128 31.40 -35.87 13.60
CA PRO A 128 31.28 -35.29 12.27
C PRO A 128 32.58 -35.41 11.47
N GLY A 129 32.47 -35.91 10.23
CA GLY A 129 33.56 -35.94 9.26
C GLY A 129 33.95 -34.55 8.72
N PRO A 130 35.10 -34.44 8.02
CA PRO A 130 35.66 -33.16 7.61
C PRO A 130 34.82 -32.45 6.53
N ALA A 131 34.71 -31.14 6.68
CA ALA A 131 33.93 -30.24 5.86
C ALA A 131 34.41 -30.19 4.40
N THR A 132 33.55 -30.62 3.48
CA THR A 132 33.75 -30.39 2.04
C THR A 132 33.43 -28.93 1.71
N LEU A 133 34.48 -28.16 1.39
CA LEU A 133 34.39 -26.80 0.85
C LEU A 133 33.56 -26.81 -0.45
N ARG A 134 32.34 -26.26 -0.38
CA ARG A 134 31.48 -26.05 -1.54
C ARG A 134 31.74 -24.65 -2.11
N VAL A 135 32.43 -24.60 -3.25
CA VAL A 135 32.71 -23.38 -4.02
C VAL A 135 31.39 -22.84 -4.63
N PRO A 136 31.07 -21.55 -4.50
CA PRO A 136 29.91 -20.95 -5.15
C PRO A 136 30.17 -20.66 -6.65
N PRO A 137 29.17 -20.83 -7.55
CA PRO A 137 29.30 -20.47 -8.95
C PRO A 137 29.19 -18.95 -9.16
N THR A 138 30.07 -18.45 -10.03
CA THR A 138 30.17 -17.08 -10.53
C THR A 138 28.92 -16.71 -11.35
N PRO A 139 28.23 -15.58 -11.08
CA PRO A 139 27.21 -15.07 -11.99
C PRO A 139 27.87 -14.35 -13.17
N MET A 140 27.64 -14.84 -14.39
CA MET A 140 27.97 -14.14 -15.61
C MET A 140 27.07 -12.91 -15.78
N ALA A 141 27.72 -11.77 -16.00
CA ALA A 141 27.10 -10.57 -16.53
C ALA A 141 26.49 -10.87 -17.91
N ASN A 142 25.23 -10.50 -18.12
CA ASN A 142 24.74 -10.27 -19.47
C ASN A 142 24.28 -8.81 -19.59
N ALA A 143 24.88 -8.14 -20.55
CA ALA A 143 24.64 -6.78 -20.93
C ALA A 143 23.60 -6.71 -22.06
N SER A 144 23.12 -5.49 -22.27
CA SER A 144 22.66 -4.94 -23.56
C SER A 144 21.23 -5.21 -24.02
N ALA A 145 20.44 -4.13 -24.06
CA ALA A 145 19.80 -3.53 -25.24
C ALA A 145 18.68 -2.58 -24.73
N SER A 146 18.75 -1.25 -24.85
CA SER A 146 18.76 -0.36 -26.04
C SER A 146 17.64 -0.64 -27.06
N ALA A 147 16.57 0.16 -27.01
CA ALA A 147 15.81 0.71 -28.16
C ALA A 147 14.64 1.57 -27.60
N SER A 148 14.64 2.91 -27.75
CA SER A 148 14.28 3.70 -28.93
C SER A 148 12.78 4.02 -29.06
N ALA A 149 12.47 5.30 -28.83
CA ALA A 149 11.54 6.20 -29.52
C ALA A 149 10.16 5.71 -30.00
N SER A 150 9.12 6.52 -29.72
CA SER A 150 8.30 7.15 -30.77
C SER A 150 7.43 8.29 -30.23
N SER A 151 7.69 9.49 -30.75
CA SER A 151 6.81 10.66 -30.77
C SER A 151 5.75 10.49 -31.86
N SER A 152 4.54 11.03 -31.64
CA SER A 152 3.61 11.64 -32.63
C SER A 152 2.38 12.11 -31.84
N ASN A 153 2.24 13.38 -31.44
CA ASN A 153 1.66 14.47 -32.22
C ASN A 153 0.58 14.04 -33.24
N ALA A 154 -0.70 14.19 -32.86
CA ALA A 154 -1.80 14.32 -33.81
C ALA A 154 -2.74 15.43 -33.33
N ARG A 155 -2.65 16.52 -34.08
CA ARG A 155 -3.43 17.75 -34.06
C ARG A 155 -4.62 17.54 -35.00
N GLY A 156 -5.83 17.75 -34.51
CA GLY A 156 -7.07 17.72 -35.32
C GLY A 156 -8.27 17.95 -34.39
N GLY A 157 -9.21 18.82 -34.68
CA GLY A 157 -9.40 19.69 -35.82
C GLY A 157 -10.42 20.77 -35.47
N ASP A 158 -10.27 21.90 -36.14
CA ASP A 158 -11.31 22.89 -36.41
C ASP A 158 -12.64 22.25 -36.81
N GLY A 159 -13.74 22.82 -36.33
CA GLY A 159 -15.08 22.40 -36.69
C GLY A 159 -16.17 23.34 -36.17
N GLN A 160 -16.39 24.42 -36.94
CA GLN A 160 -17.70 24.99 -37.32
C GLN A 160 -18.63 25.52 -36.21
N ASP A 161 -18.89 26.83 -36.19
CA ASP A 161 -19.89 27.57 -37.01
C ASP A 161 -21.35 27.32 -36.59
N GLY A 162 -22.02 28.43 -36.28
CA GLY A 162 -23.46 28.59 -36.49
C GLY A 162 -24.36 28.36 -35.27
N LYS A 163 -24.83 29.45 -34.67
CA LYS A 163 -26.14 30.05 -35.02
C LYS A 163 -26.52 31.14 -34.03
N GLN A 164 -26.70 32.34 -34.58
CA GLN A 164 -27.61 33.36 -34.06
C GLN A 164 -29.05 32.93 -34.30
N ALA A 165 -29.90 33.12 -33.31
CA ALA A 165 -31.36 33.31 -33.37
C ALA A 165 -31.82 33.51 -31.92
N GLU A 166 -32.68 34.43 -31.54
CA GLU A 166 -33.35 35.60 -32.11
C GLU A 166 -33.75 36.43 -30.88
#